data_AF-A0A0Q4WI84-F1
#
_entry.id   AF-A0A0Q4WI84-F1
#
_cell.length_a   1.000
_cell.length_b   1.000
_cell.length_c   1.000
_cell.angle_alpha   90.00
_cell.angle_beta   90.00
_cell.angle_gamma   90.00
#
_symmetry.space_group_name_H-M   'P 1'
#
loop_
_entity.id
_entity.type
_entity.pdbx_description
1 polymer ?
#
loop_
_entity_poly.entity_id
_entity_poly.type
_entity_poly.pdbx_seq_one_letter_code
_entity_poly.pdbx_strand_id
1 'polypeptide(L)' 'MAHQAQSSFDSQRPYERMALQDQVEAAVQDGTTPISRLLRLMFAVDADATANENLRLRLRARIGAPRSV' A
#
# COMPACT_ATOMS: atom_id res chain seq x y z
N MET A 1 -33.80 20.82 -9.36
CA MET A 1 -33.63 19.43 -8.88
C MET A 1 -32.14 19.10 -8.92
N ALA A 2 -31.67 18.36 -7.91
CA ALA A 2 -30.31 18.35 -7.38
C ALA A 2 -29.21 17.72 -8.28
N HIS A 3 -27.97 18.11 -7.98
CA HIS A 3 -26.69 17.73 -8.59
C HIS A 3 -26.50 16.22 -8.80
N GLN A 4 -26.18 15.82 -10.04
CA GLN A 4 -25.65 14.50 -10.34
C GLN A 4 -24.14 14.62 -10.55
N ALA A 5 -23.40 14.59 -9.44
CA ALA A 5 -21.95 14.42 -9.42
C ALA A 5 -21.65 12.92 -9.27
N GLN A 6 -21.80 12.19 -10.36
CA GLN A 6 -21.36 10.80 -10.56
C GLN A 6 -20.58 10.83 -11.88
N SER A 7 -19.41 10.26 -12.07
CA SER A 7 -18.61 9.30 -11.32
C SER A 7 -17.30 9.25 -12.10
N SER A 8 -16.30 9.99 -11.67
CA SER A 8 -14.97 9.98 -12.30
C SER A 8 -13.90 9.81 -11.22
N PHE A 9 -14.18 8.93 -10.25
CA PHE A 9 -13.15 8.35 -9.41
C PHE A 9 -12.66 7.02 -9.99
N ASP A 10 -12.68 6.89 -11.32
CA ASP A 10 -11.79 5.98 -12.04
C ASP A 10 -10.37 6.57 -12.02
N SER A 11 -9.88 6.88 -10.82
CA SER A 11 -8.46 6.91 -10.58
C SER A 11 -8.07 5.45 -10.40
N GLN A 12 -7.98 4.72 -11.51
CA GLN A 12 -7.10 3.56 -11.59
C GLN A 12 -5.71 4.09 -11.30
N ARG A 13 -5.41 4.21 -10.01
CA ARG A 13 -4.12 4.68 -9.55
C ARG A 13 -3.12 3.66 -10.10
N PRO A 14 -1.99 4.08 -10.68
CA PRO A 14 -1.09 3.22 -11.48
C PRO A 14 -0.52 1.99 -10.74
N TYR A 15 -0.81 1.85 -9.46
CA TYR A 15 -0.48 0.67 -8.66
C TYR A 15 -1.41 -0.54 -8.89
N GLU A 16 -2.58 -0.40 -9.52
CA GLU A 16 -3.53 -1.53 -9.69
C GLU A 16 -3.04 -2.61 -10.66
N ARG A 17 -1.98 -2.35 -11.45
CA ARG A 17 -1.42 -3.34 -12.38
C ARG A 17 -0.12 -3.99 -11.89
N MET A 18 0.37 -3.56 -10.73
CA MET A 18 1.64 -4.02 -10.16
C MET A 18 1.32 -5.10 -9.12
N ALA A 19 2.04 -6.23 -9.15
CA ALA A 19 1.79 -7.31 -8.19
C ALA A 19 1.89 -6.77 -6.76
N LEU A 20 1.08 -7.30 -5.84
CA LEU A 20 1.05 -6.84 -4.45
C LEU A 20 2.47 -6.82 -3.85
N GLN A 21 3.27 -7.84 -4.18
CA GLN A 21 4.69 -7.91 -3.80
C GLN A 21 5.49 -6.70 -4.28
N ASP A 22 5.39 -6.32 -5.54
CA ASP A 22 6.15 -5.21 -6.11
C ASP A 22 5.74 -3.87 -5.47
N GLN A 23 4.45 -3.70 -5.18
CA GLN A 23 3.95 -2.50 -4.48
C GLN A 23 4.50 -2.40 -3.06
N VAL A 24 4.64 -3.55 -2.39
CA VAL A 24 5.24 -3.64 -1.05
C VAL A 24 6.72 -3.33 -1.10
N GLU A 25 7.45 -3.91 -2.05
CA GLU A 25 8.89 -3.66 -2.19
C GLU A 25 9.17 -2.19 -2.49
N ALA A 26 8.43 -1.59 -3.42
CA ALA A 26 8.53 -0.17 -3.71
C ALA A 26 8.24 0.70 -2.48
N ALA A 27 7.20 0.37 -1.70
CA ALA A 27 6.83 1.11 -0.50
C ALA A 27 7.82 0.95 0.67
N VAL A 28 8.48 -0.20 0.77
CA VAL A 28 9.52 -0.47 1.78
C VAL A 28 10.82 0.26 1.41
N GLN A 29 11.18 0.28 0.12
CA GLN A 29 12.36 0.99 -0.38
C GLN A 29 12.17 2.51 -0.37
N ASP A 30 10.96 2.99 -0.67
CA ASP A 30 10.65 4.41 -0.66
C ASP A 30 10.47 4.91 0.79
N GLY A 31 11.52 5.57 1.27
CA GLY A 31 11.56 6.19 2.59
C GLY A 31 10.47 7.25 2.83
N THR A 32 9.90 7.81 1.77
CA THR A 32 8.89 8.87 1.84
C THR A 32 7.46 8.34 1.88
N THR A 33 7.27 7.02 1.71
CA THR A 33 5.94 6.40 1.70
C THR A 33 5.14 6.80 2.95
N PRO A 34 3.92 7.33 2.78
CA PRO A 34 3.09 7.71 3.91
C PRO A 34 2.63 6.47 4.68
N ILE A 35 2.54 6.59 6.01
CA ILE A 35 2.14 5.49 6.89
C ILE A 35 0.76 4.92 6.53
N SER A 36 -0.17 5.76 6.09
CA SER A 36 -1.50 5.33 5.63
C SER A 36 -1.44 4.38 4.43
N ARG A 37 -0.43 4.52 3.55
CA ARG A 37 -0.21 3.59 2.44
C ARG A 37 0.42 2.29 2.90
N LEU A 38 1.39 2.34 3.81
CA LEU A 38 1.98 1.15 4.41
C LEU A 38 0.94 0.28 5.14
N LEU A 39 0.02 0.92 5.87
CA LEU A 39 -1.07 0.22 6.56
C LEU A 39 -2.06 -0.46 5.59
N ARG A 40 -2.40 0.20 4.47
CA ARG A 40 -3.24 -0.42 3.43
C ARG A 40 -2.56 -1.62 2.78
N LEU A 41 -1.25 -1.54 2.54
CA LEU A 41 -0.47 -2.65 2.01
C LEU A 41 -0.39 -3.81 3.03
N MET A 42 -0.20 -3.52 4.32
CA MET A 42 -0.25 -4.53 5.37
C MET A 42 -1.58 -5.28 5.37
N PHE A 43 -2.70 -4.55 5.31
CA PHE A 43 -4.02 -5.15 5.27
C PHE A 43 -4.22 -6.05 4.03
N ALA A 44 -3.76 -5.60 2.87
CA ALA A 44 -3.85 -6.40 1.64
C ALA A 44 -2.99 -7.67 1.70
N VAL A 45 -1.78 -7.58 2.27
CA VAL A 45 -0.88 -8.72 2.46
C VAL A 45 -1.41 -9.70 3.51
N ASP A 46 -2.03 -9.21 4.60
CA ASP A 46 -2.64 -10.08 5.61
C ASP A 46 -3.91 -10.80 5.09
N ALA A 47 -4.62 -10.21 4.14
CA ALA A 47 -5.79 -10.82 3.50
C ALA A 47 -5.42 -11.91 2.48
N ASP A 48 -4.21 -11.85 1.91
CA ASP A 48 -3.70 -12.84 0.98
C ASP A 48 -3.02 -14.00 1.74
N ALA A 49 -3.72 -15.13 1.83
CA ALA A 49 -3.24 -16.33 2.52
C ALA A 49 -1.97 -16.94 1.89
N THR A 50 -1.66 -16.57 0.64
CA THR A 50 -0.44 -17.00 -0.06
C THR A 50 0.69 -15.98 0.06
N ALA A 51 0.44 -14.82 0.67
CA ALA A 51 1.42 -13.76 0.74
C ALA A 51 2.62 -14.12 1.61
N ASN A 52 3.79 -13.86 1.04
CA ASN A 52 5.09 -14.15 1.62
C ASN A 52 5.24 -13.49 3.00
N GLU A 53 5.49 -14.30 4.03
CA GLU A 53 5.72 -13.84 5.40
C GLU A 53 6.87 -12.82 5.49
N ASN A 54 7.87 -12.93 4.62
CA ASN A 54 8.95 -11.94 4.52
C ASN A 54 8.45 -10.54 4.14
N LEU A 55 7.42 -10.43 3.30
CA LEU A 55 6.83 -9.13 2.94
C LEU A 55 6.15 -8.50 4.14
N ARG A 56 5.44 -9.30 4.95
CA ARG A 56 4.82 -8.84 6.21
C ARG A 56 5.86 -8.32 7.19
N LEU A 57 6.95 -9.08 7.38
CA LEU A 57 8.04 -8.69 8.27
C LEU A 57 8.69 -7.37 7.81
N ARG A 58 8.98 -7.23 6.50
CA ARG A 58 9.56 -6.00 5.93
C ARG A 58 8.65 -4.79 6.09
N LEU A 59 7.34 -4.93 5.84
CA LEU A 59 6.37 -3.86 6.05
C LEU A 59 6.29 -3.46 7.53
N ARG A 60 6.24 -4.44 8.45
CA ARG A 60 6.20 -4.16 9.90
C ARG A 60 7.45 -3.43 10.35
N ALA A 61 8.62 -3.87 9.89
CA ALA A 61 9.88 -3.20 10.16
C ALA A 61 9.87 -1.75 9.65
N ARG A 62 9.34 -1.50 8.44
CA ARG A 62 9.23 -0.13 7.90
C ARG A 62 8.26 0.75 8.67
N ILE A 63 7.12 0.21 9.10
CA ILE A 63 6.10 0.96 9.86
C ILE A 63 6.62 1.31 11.26
N GLY A 64 7.32 0.39 11.92
CA GLY A 64 7.89 0.59 13.25
C GLY A 64 9.24 1.31 13.27
N ALA A 65 9.89 1.50 12.12
CA ALA A 65 11.16 2.19 12.04
C ALA A 65 10.97 3.69 12.35
N PRO A 66 11.85 4.28 13.19
CA PRO A 66 11.87 5.72 13.34
C PRO A 66 12.12 6.35 11.97
N ARG A 67 11.30 7.34 11.61
CA ARG A 67 11.56 8.15 10.42
C ARG A 67 12.86 8.90 10.72
N SER A 68 13.98 8.51 10.10
CA SER A 68 15.21 9.28 10.20
C SER A 68 14.88 10.71 9.80
N VAL A 69 14.99 11.60 10.79
CA VAL A 69 14.83 13.04 10.67
C VAL A 69 16.00 13.65 9.92
#